data_AF-A0A1G8FRA6-F1
#
_entry.id   AF-A0A1G8FRA6-F1
#
_cell.length_a   1.000
_cell.length_b   1.000
_cell.length_c   1.000
_cell.angle_alpha   90.00
_cell.angle_beta   90.00
_cell.angle_gamma   90.00
#
_symmetry.space_group_name_H-M   'P 1'
#
loop_
_entity.id
_entity.type
_entity.pdbx_description
1 polymer ?
#
loop_
_entity_poly.entity_id
_entity_poly.type
_entity_poly.pdbx_seq_one_letter_code
_entity_poly.pdbx_strand_id
1 'polypeptide(L)' 'MTTKLEIPKIPIEEGRTYFKKEGIDLTEEETAIVLDFMYTLTRFVFKEYFDIE' A
#
# COMPACT_ATOMS: atom_id res chain seq x y z
N MET A 1 -11.68 -10.99 19.36
CA MET A 1 -11.38 -11.97 18.28
C MET A 1 -10.49 -11.23 17.31
N THR A 2 -9.20 -11.59 17.22
CA THR A 2 -8.30 -10.98 16.23
C THR A 2 -8.71 -11.51 14.86
N THR A 3 -9.23 -10.65 14.00
CA THR A 3 -9.52 -11.00 12.60
C THR A 3 -8.23 -10.82 11.82
N LYS A 4 -7.71 -11.91 11.24
CA LYS A 4 -6.52 -11.85 10.40
C LYS A 4 -6.97 -11.38 9.01
N LEU A 5 -6.66 -10.15 8.64
CA LEU A 5 -7.03 -9.59 7.34
C LEU A 5 -5.79 -9.59 6.46
N GLU A 6 -5.76 -10.47 5.46
CA GLU A 6 -4.72 -10.41 4.43
C GLU A 6 -5.00 -9.22 3.52
N ILE A 7 -4.36 -8.09 3.82
CA ILE A 7 -4.38 -6.92 2.94
C ILE A 7 -3.43 -7.24 1.78
N PRO A 8 -3.93 -7.36 0.54
CA PRO A 8 -3.06 -7.56 -0.60
C PRO A 8 -2.27 -6.27 -0.88
N LYS A 9 -0.96 -6.41 -1.08
CA LYS A 9 -0.13 -5.30 -1.55
C LYS A 9 -0.44 -5.04 -3.03
N ILE A 10 -0.57 -3.76 -3.39
CA ILE A 10 -0.75 -3.35 -4.78
C ILE A 10 0.50 -3.77 -5.58
N PRO A 11 0.36 -4.44 -6.74
CA PRO A 11 1.48 -4.73 -7.64
C PRO A 11 2.14 -3.45 -8.15
N ILE A 12 3.47 -3.48 -8.35
CA ILE A 12 4.24 -2.29 -8.73
C ILE A 12 3.74 -1.69 -10.05
N GLU A 13 3.51 -2.50 -11.09
CA GLU A 13 3.00 -2.03 -12.38
C GLU A 13 1.61 -1.38 -12.29
N GLU A 14 0.78 -1.89 -11.40
CA GLU A 14 -0.54 -1.31 -11.14
C GLU A 14 -0.41 0.03 -10.41
N GLY A 15 0.45 0.10 -9.39
CA GLY A 15 0.78 1.33 -8.68
C GLY A 15 1.32 2.42 -9.61
N ARG A 16 2.26 2.06 -10.49
CA ARG A 16 2.79 2.98 -11.52
C ARG A 16 1.70 3.51 -12.43
N THR A 17 0.78 2.65 -12.82
CA THR A 17 -0.37 3.05 -13.64
C THR A 17 -1.27 4.04 -12.90
N TYR A 18 -1.50 3.86 -11.60
CA TYR A 18 -2.25 4.81 -10.79
C TYR A 18 -1.53 6.16 -10.67
N PHE A 19 -0.25 6.16 -10.29
CA PHE A 19 0.53 7.39 -10.17
C PHE A 19 0.57 8.17 -11.49
N LYS A 20 0.79 7.47 -12.61
CA LYS A 20 0.83 8.10 -13.93
C LYS A 20 -0.50 8.73 -14.35
N LYS A 21 -1.64 8.10 -14.00
CA LYS A 21 -2.98 8.68 -14.25
C LYS A 21 -3.19 9.99 -13.49
N GLU A 22 -2.60 10.11 -12.30
CA GLU A 22 -2.62 11.32 -11.48
C GLU A 22 -1.51 12.32 -11.86
N GLY A 23 -0.77 12.08 -12.95
CA GLY A 23 0.30 12.96 -13.42
C GLY A 23 1.61 12.85 -12.65
N ILE A 24 1.78 11.80 -11.84
CA ILE A 24 3.00 11.52 -11.09
C ILE A 24 3.80 10.45 -11.84
N ASP A 25 4.91 10.84 -12.45
CA ASP A 25 5.79 9.92 -13.16
C ASP A 25 6.88 9.42 -12.22
N LEU A 26 6.73 8.17 -11.74
CA LEU A 26 7.67 7.50 -10.86
C LEU A 26 8.38 6.36 -11.58
N THR A 27 9.65 6.20 -11.25
CA THR A 27 10.41 4.98 -11.57
C THR A 27 9.82 3.77 -10.84
N GLU A 28 10.23 2.58 -11.27
CA GLU A 28 9.83 1.33 -10.61
C GLU A 28 10.26 1.29 -9.14
N GLU A 29 11.49 1.73 -8.86
CA GLU A 29 12.07 1.77 -7.51
C GLU A 29 11.32 2.76 -6.60
N GLU A 30 11.05 3.98 -7.08
CA GLU A 30 10.26 4.96 -6.34
C GLU A 30 8.85 4.45 -6.06
N THR A 31 8.24 3.77 -7.04
CA THR A 31 6.91 3.19 -6.87
C THR A 31 6.92 2.09 -5.81
N ALA A 32 7.92 1.21 -5.81
CA ALA A 32 8.06 0.18 -4.79
C ALA A 32 8.13 0.79 -3.38
N ILE A 33 8.95 1.83 -3.19
CA ILE A 33 9.11 2.55 -1.93
C ILE A 33 7.78 3.14 -1.45
N VAL A 34 7.05 3.83 -2.34
CA VAL A 34 5.76 4.45 -1.99
C VAL A 34 4.72 3.39 -1.62
N LEU A 35 4.63 2.31 -2.41
CA LEU A 35 3.68 1.23 -2.14
C LEU A 35 4.00 0.48 -0.84
N ASP A 36 5.28 0.28 -0.50
CA ASP A 36 5.69 -0.26 0.79
C ASP A 36 5.29 0.65 1.94
N PHE A 37 5.56 1.94 1.83
CA PHE A 37 5.16 2.92 2.83
C PHE A 37 3.63 2.92 3.05
N MET A 38 2.85 2.97 1.97
CA MET A 38 1.38 2.94 2.05
C MET A 38 0.87 1.65 2.69
N TYR A 39 1.46 0.50 2.33
CA TYR A 39 1.10 -0.79 2.91
C TYR A 39 1.37 -0.82 4.42
N THR A 40 2.55 -0.39 4.84
CA THR A 40 2.92 -0.31 6.26
C THR A 40 2.00 0.62 7.04
N LEU A 41 1.72 1.82 6.51
CA LEU A 41 0.82 2.77 7.16
C LEU A 41 -0.59 2.19 7.31
N THR A 42 -1.08 1.53 6.26
CA THR A 42 -2.40 0.88 6.27
C THR A 42 -2.46 -0.20 7.35
N ARG A 43 -1.43 -1.05 7.45
CA ARG A 43 -1.34 -2.05 8.53
C ARG A 43 -1.34 -1.43 9.92
N PHE A 44 -0.62 -0.32 10.12
CA PHE A 44 -0.64 0.38 11.40
C PHE A 44 -2.02 0.91 11.77
N VAL A 45 -2.74 1.52 10.82
CA VAL A 45 -4.09 2.01 11.05
C VAL A 45 -5.05 0.87 11.40
N PHE A 46 -4.98 -0.26 10.69
CA PHE A 46 -5.80 -1.42 10.98
C PHE A 46 -5.54 -2.02 12.36
N LYS A 47 -4.26 -2.11 12.74
CA LYS A 47 -3.88 -2.58 14.08
C LYS A 47 -4.38 -1.65 15.18
N GLU A 48 -4.20 -0.34 15.01
CA GLU A 48 -4.48 0.65 16.06
C GLU A 48 -5.97 0.88 16.28
N TYR A 49 -6.75 0.92 15.19
CA TYR A 49 -8.14 1.37 15.25
C TYR A 49 -9.17 0.27 15.06
N PHE A 50 -8.76 -0.92 14.57
CA PHE A 50 -9.69 -1.99 14.21
C PHE A 50 -9.38 -3.35 14.85
N ASP A 51 -8.29 -3.49 15.63
CA ASP A 51 -7.85 -4.77 16.23
C ASP A 51 -7.67 -5.90 15.18
N ILE A 52 -7.28 -5.50 13.96
CA ILE A 52 -7.03 -6.38 12.82
C ILE A 52 -5.51 -6.60 12.67
N GLU A 53 -5.09 -7.86 12.63
CA GLU A 53 -3.66 -8.27 12.45
C GLU A 53 -3.30 -8.67 11.02
#